data_AF-A0A1Z8WTP7-F1
#
_entry.id   AF-A0A1Z8WTP7-F1
#
_cell.length_a   1.000
_cell.length_b   1.000
_cell.length_c   1.000
_cell.angle_alpha   90.00
_cell.angle_beta   90.00
_cell.angle_gamma   90.00
#
_symmetry.space_group_name_H-M   'P 1'
#
loop_
_entity.id
_entity.type
_entity.pdbx_description
1 polymer ?
#
loop_
_entity_poly.entity_id
_entity_poly.type
_entity_poly.pdbx_seq_one_letter_code
_entity_poly.pdbx_strand_id
1 'polypeptide(L)'
;MIIGLIPGAMKPYHAGHHYLVLKAIQECDHVIIFTSAKDRKGISGANMLQVWKELIIPNIQAEVRFVNSPVRAVWEFLQNPSDTDGHKIRIYGGTEDLARFSPDNLSRWAKGVNVTNVAQEEAGKYLRGVGPSPMAKGEWVRKSIENRDFASFKDYLPMFLKPFAKRYLNILVA
;
A
#
# COMPACT_ATOMS: atom_id res chain seq x y z
N MET A 1 -21.13 3.32 4.92
CA MET A 1 -20.12 2.29 4.64
C MET A 1 -18.79 2.68 5.28
N ILE A 2 -17.89 1.71 5.41
CA ILE A 2 -16.51 1.87 5.85
C ILE A 2 -15.62 1.83 4.60
N ILE A 3 -14.83 2.87 4.36
CA ILE A 3 -13.89 2.97 3.24
C ILE A 3 -12.47 2.87 3.77
N GLY A 4 -11.72 1.89 3.28
CA GLY A 4 -10.31 1.67 3.58
C GLY A 4 -9.40 2.36 2.57
N LEU A 5 -8.54 3.27 3.01
CA LEU A 5 -7.57 3.98 2.16
C LEU A 5 -6.16 3.49 2.43
N ILE A 6 -5.42 3.15 1.37
CA ILE A 6 -4.05 2.62 1.48
C ILE A 6 -3.10 3.46 0.61
N PRO A 7 -2.44 4.48 1.17
CA PRO A 7 -1.41 5.22 0.45
C PRO A 7 -0.08 4.46 0.47
N GLY A 8 0.56 4.32 -0.70
CA GLY A 8 1.93 3.81 -0.75
C GLY A 8 2.55 3.86 -2.14
N ALA A 9 3.85 4.13 -2.21
CA ALA A 9 4.58 4.01 -3.48
C ALA A 9 4.58 2.57 -4.01
N MET A 10 4.54 1.58 -3.11
CA MET A 10 4.44 0.14 -3.39
C MET A 10 5.40 -0.35 -4.48
N LYS A 11 6.68 0.07 -4.41
CA LYS A 11 7.74 -0.31 -5.37
C LYS A 11 8.91 -1.03 -4.67
N PRO A 12 9.05 -2.35 -4.84
CA PRO A 12 8.08 -3.27 -5.45
C PRO A 12 6.91 -3.57 -4.49
N TYR A 13 5.76 -4.01 -5.02
CA TYR A 13 4.69 -4.58 -4.21
C TYR A 13 5.16 -5.92 -3.61
N HIS A 14 4.88 -6.15 -2.33
CA HIS A 14 5.44 -7.26 -1.55
C HIS A 14 4.48 -7.67 -0.41
N ALA A 15 4.79 -8.75 0.30
CA ALA A 15 3.91 -9.35 1.31
C ALA A 15 3.48 -8.37 2.41
N GLY A 16 4.37 -7.49 2.87
CA GLY A 16 4.01 -6.44 3.83
C GLY A 16 2.95 -5.45 3.33
N HIS A 17 2.97 -5.05 2.05
CA HIS A 17 1.89 -4.24 1.47
C HIS A 17 0.59 -5.05 1.37
N HIS A 18 0.70 -6.30 0.95
CA HIS A 18 -0.48 -7.16 0.78
C HIS A 18 -1.19 -7.46 2.11
N TYR A 19 -0.45 -7.59 3.20
CA TYR A 19 -1.03 -7.71 4.54
C TYR A 19 -1.95 -6.53 4.87
N LEU A 20 -1.53 -5.29 4.58
CA LEU A 20 -2.36 -4.10 4.77
C LEU A 20 -3.62 -4.14 3.90
N VAL A 21 -3.48 -4.57 2.64
CA VAL A 21 -4.60 -4.71 1.70
C VAL A 21 -5.62 -5.74 2.22
N LEU A 22 -5.16 -6.93 2.65
CA LEU A 22 -6.04 -7.95 3.20
C LEU A 22 -6.76 -7.49 4.46
N LYS A 23 -6.07 -6.76 5.34
CA LYS A 23 -6.69 -6.18 6.54
C LYS A 23 -7.78 -5.17 6.19
N ALA A 24 -7.51 -4.27 5.25
CA ALA A 24 -8.53 -3.33 4.79
C ALA A 24 -9.73 -4.05 4.18
N ILE A 25 -9.51 -5.08 3.34
CA ILE A 25 -10.59 -5.86 2.71
C ILE A 25 -11.46 -6.59 3.75
N GLN A 26 -10.86 -7.06 4.85
CA GLN A 26 -11.59 -7.73 5.93
C GLN A 26 -12.45 -6.78 6.78
N GLU A 27 -12.07 -5.51 6.86
CA GLU A 27 -12.62 -4.55 7.82
C GLU A 27 -13.46 -3.44 7.17
N CYS A 28 -13.39 -3.29 5.84
CA CYS A 28 -14.02 -2.21 5.09
C CYS A 28 -14.95 -2.74 4.00
N ASP A 29 -16.00 -1.99 3.70
CA ASP A 29 -16.94 -2.29 2.61
C ASP A 29 -16.33 -1.99 1.23
N HIS A 30 -15.43 -1.00 1.17
CA HIS A 30 -14.70 -0.61 -0.05
C HIS A 30 -13.25 -0.27 0.27
N VAL A 31 -12.33 -0.64 -0.61
CA VAL A 31 -10.89 -0.42 -0.41
C VAL A 31 -10.29 0.29 -1.62
N ILE A 32 -9.59 1.40 -1.37
CA ILE A 32 -8.90 2.20 -2.38
C ILE A 32 -7.40 2.23 -2.07
N ILE A 33 -6.61 1.70 -3.00
CA ILE A 33 -5.15 1.76 -2.97
C ILE A 33 -4.71 2.95 -3.81
N PHE A 34 -4.06 3.92 -3.17
CA PHE A 34 -3.37 5.01 -3.88
C PHE A 34 -1.92 4.62 -4.07
N THR A 35 -1.49 4.44 -5.32
CA THR A 35 -0.10 4.13 -5.64
C THR A 35 0.45 5.02 -6.74
N SER A 36 1.77 5.17 -6.83
CA SER A 36 2.37 6.05 -7.83
C SER A 36 2.94 5.29 -9.01
N ALA A 37 2.96 5.93 -10.18
CA ALA A 37 3.65 5.43 -11.39
C ALA A 37 5.03 6.10 -11.59
N LYS A 38 5.55 6.80 -10.58
CA LYS A 38 6.88 7.44 -10.62
C LYS A 38 7.99 6.45 -10.32
N ASP A 39 9.14 6.63 -10.95
CA ASP A 39 10.36 5.85 -10.68
C ASP A 39 10.77 5.94 -9.21
N ARG A 40 11.40 4.88 -8.70
CA ARG A 40 11.90 4.88 -7.31
C ARG A 40 13.06 3.91 -7.16
N LYS A 41 14.22 4.43 -6.72
CA LYS A 41 15.39 3.63 -6.27
C LYS A 41 15.67 2.44 -7.21
N GLY A 42 15.93 2.72 -8.49
CA GLY A 42 16.27 1.70 -9.49
C GLY A 42 15.10 0.91 -10.08
N ILE A 43 13.86 1.15 -9.65
CA ILE A 43 12.66 0.53 -10.24
C ILE A 43 11.91 1.56 -11.09
N SER A 44 11.75 1.25 -12.38
CA SER A 44 10.91 1.99 -13.33
C SER A 44 9.45 1.97 -12.89
N GLY A 45 8.83 3.14 -12.89
CA GLY A 45 7.42 3.32 -12.60
C GLY A 45 6.52 2.72 -13.68
N ALA A 46 6.96 2.74 -14.94
CA ALA A 46 6.28 2.07 -16.05
C ALA A 46 6.28 0.55 -15.88
N ASN A 47 7.44 -0.04 -15.51
CA ASN A 47 7.56 -1.47 -15.26
C ASN A 47 6.68 -1.88 -14.07
N MET A 48 6.68 -1.08 -13.00
CA MET A 48 5.80 -1.36 -11.86
C MET A 48 4.31 -1.23 -12.24
N LEU A 49 3.94 -0.26 -13.08
CA LEU A 49 2.57 -0.13 -13.58
C LEU A 49 2.15 -1.37 -14.39
N GLN A 50 3.06 -1.91 -15.20
CA GLN A 50 2.83 -3.16 -15.92
C GLN A 50 2.58 -4.33 -14.96
N VAL A 51 3.42 -4.49 -13.93
CA VAL A 51 3.23 -5.50 -12.88
C VAL A 51 1.86 -5.34 -12.22
N TRP A 52 1.46 -4.11 -11.88
CA TRP A 52 0.15 -3.87 -11.27
C TRP A 52 -0.98 -4.35 -12.16
N LYS A 53 -0.98 -3.98 -13.44
CA LYS A 53 -2.03 -4.33 -14.40
C LYS A 53 -2.09 -5.83 -14.68
N GLU A 54 -0.93 -6.47 -14.84
CA GLU A 54 -0.87 -7.87 -15.30
C GLU A 54 -0.93 -8.89 -14.15
N LEU A 55 -0.37 -8.57 -12.99
CA LEU A 55 -0.13 -9.56 -11.94
C LEU A 55 -0.85 -9.24 -10.62
N ILE A 56 -1.06 -7.96 -10.29
CA ILE A 56 -1.59 -7.57 -8.97
C ILE A 56 -3.10 -7.33 -9.01
N ILE A 57 -3.56 -6.39 -9.83
CA ILE A 57 -4.98 -5.99 -9.93
C ILE A 57 -5.90 -7.19 -10.17
N PRO A 58 -5.58 -8.14 -11.09
CA PRO A 58 -6.44 -9.30 -11.33
C PRO A 58 -6.62 -10.23 -10.11
N ASN A 59 -5.78 -10.11 -9.08
CA ASN A 59 -5.72 -11.01 -7.93
C ASN A 59 -6.08 -10.32 -6.61
N ILE A 60 -6.57 -9.08 -6.62
CA ILE A 60 -6.98 -8.35 -5.42
C ILE A 60 -8.38 -7.74 -5.58
N GLN A 61 -9.14 -7.69 -4.49
CA GLN A 61 -10.47 -7.07 -4.44
C GLN A 61 -10.38 -5.65 -3.87
N ALA A 62 -9.68 -4.76 -4.60
CA ALA A 62 -9.54 -3.36 -4.23
C ALA A 62 -9.47 -2.47 -5.46
N GLU A 63 -10.00 -1.26 -5.35
CA GLU A 63 -9.81 -0.21 -6.35
C GLU A 63 -8.36 0.28 -6.30
N VAL A 64 -7.70 0.43 -7.45
CA VAL A 64 -6.33 0.94 -7.52
C VAL A 64 -6.30 2.25 -8.31
N ARG A 65 -5.88 3.32 -7.65
CA ARG A 65 -5.70 4.66 -8.25
C ARG A 65 -4.23 4.98 -8.40
N PHE A 66 -3.79 5.17 -9.63
CA PHE A 66 -2.44 5.64 -9.94
C PHE A 66 -2.37 7.17 -9.85
N VAL A 67 -1.58 7.68 -8.91
CA VAL A 67 -1.52 9.10 -8.54
C VAL A 67 -0.08 9.60 -8.43
N ASN A 68 0.09 10.93 -8.48
CA ASN A 68 1.41 11.55 -8.36
C ASN A 68 2.01 11.49 -6.95
N SER A 69 1.17 11.52 -5.92
CA SER A 69 1.56 11.45 -4.52
C SER A 69 0.46 10.72 -3.74
N PRO A 70 0.69 9.46 -3.31
CA PRO A 70 -0.31 8.67 -2.59
C PRO A 70 -0.87 9.34 -1.33
N VAL A 71 0.02 9.93 -0.52
CA VAL A 71 -0.38 10.63 0.71
C VAL A 71 -1.22 11.86 0.40
N ARG A 72 -0.83 12.63 -0.62
CA ARG A 72 -1.60 13.82 -1.04
C ARG A 72 -2.98 13.42 -1.56
N ALA A 73 -3.08 12.33 -2.33
CA ALA A 73 -4.36 11.84 -2.84
C ALA A 73 -5.32 11.43 -1.70
N VAL A 74 -4.80 10.86 -0.61
CA VAL A 74 -5.62 10.61 0.59
C VAL A 74 -6.12 11.92 1.21
N TRP A 75 -5.27 12.95 1.32
CA TRP A 75 -5.72 14.25 1.81
C TRP A 75 -6.76 14.91 0.91
N GLU A 76 -6.60 14.81 -0.41
CA GLU A 76 -7.57 15.32 -1.38
C GLU A 76 -8.91 14.57 -1.25
N PHE A 77 -8.88 13.25 -1.07
CA PHE A 77 -10.06 12.44 -0.78
C PHE A 77 -10.75 12.88 0.52
N LEU A 78 -9.99 13.05 1.61
CA LEU A 78 -10.53 13.47 2.91
C LEU A 78 -11.11 14.90 2.90
N GLN A 79 -10.66 15.76 1.99
CA GLN A 79 -11.15 17.13 1.86
C GLN A 79 -12.34 17.27 0.91
N ASN A 80 -12.72 16.18 0.22
CA ASN A 80 -13.84 16.19 -0.70
C ASN A 80 -15.10 15.62 -0.03
N PRO A 81 -16.14 16.44 0.25
CA PRO A 81 -17.36 15.97 0.89
C PRO A 81 -18.07 14.87 0.10
N SER A 82 -18.02 14.90 -1.24
CA SER A 82 -18.68 13.88 -2.06
C SER A 82 -18.09 12.48 -1.86
N ASP A 83 -16.84 12.40 -1.41
CA ASP A 83 -16.12 11.14 -1.17
C ASP A 83 -16.26 10.64 0.28
N THR A 84 -16.70 11.50 1.20
CA THR A 84 -16.58 11.27 2.66
C THR A 84 -17.89 11.40 3.43
N ASP A 85 -18.89 12.11 2.91
CA ASP A 85 -20.15 12.35 3.61
C ASP A 85 -20.91 11.04 3.88
N GLY A 86 -21.37 10.87 5.12
CA GLY A 86 -22.01 9.63 5.57
C GLY A 86 -21.11 8.38 5.59
N HIS A 87 -19.79 8.51 5.49
CA HIS A 87 -18.84 7.38 5.47
C HIS A 87 -17.88 7.39 6.66
N LYS A 88 -17.46 6.19 7.08
CA LYS A 88 -16.35 6.01 8.03
C LYS A 88 -15.10 5.69 7.24
N ILE A 89 -14.03 6.46 7.45
CA ILE A 89 -12.78 6.33 6.70
C ILE A 89 -11.73 5.67 7.59
N ARG A 90 -11.08 4.61 7.11
CA ARG A 90 -9.96 3.94 7.80
C ARG A 90 -8.72 4.03 6.93
N ILE A 91 -7.60 4.51 7.48
CA ILE A 91 -6.33 4.65 6.75
C ILE A 91 -5.37 3.56 7.21
N TYR A 92 -4.87 2.78 6.25
CA TYR A 92 -3.93 1.68 6.47
C TYR A 92 -2.55 2.03 5.89
N GLY A 93 -1.49 1.69 6.62
CA GLY A 93 -0.13 2.05 6.24
C GLY A 93 0.88 1.53 7.26
N GLY A 94 2.17 1.76 6.98
CA GLY A 94 3.20 1.58 8.02
C GLY A 94 3.24 2.79 8.94
N THR A 95 3.76 2.63 10.15
CA THR A 95 3.85 3.68 11.18
C THR A 95 4.45 4.99 10.67
N GLU A 96 5.47 4.94 9.80
CA GLU A 96 6.11 6.13 9.20
C GLU A 96 5.19 6.92 8.25
N ASP A 97 4.41 6.23 7.42
CA ASP A 97 3.47 6.89 6.49
C ASP A 97 2.24 7.38 7.25
N LEU A 98 1.83 6.63 8.28
CA LEU A 98 0.68 6.97 9.12
C LEU A 98 0.97 8.10 10.12
N ALA A 99 2.22 8.38 10.46
CA ALA A 99 2.59 9.58 11.21
C ALA A 99 2.15 10.87 10.50
N ARG A 100 2.00 10.84 9.17
CA ARG A 100 1.49 11.97 8.39
C ARG A 100 0.00 12.23 8.66
N PHE A 101 -0.75 11.21 9.05
CA PHE A 101 -2.17 11.26 9.42
C PHE A 101 -2.33 11.25 10.95
N SER A 102 -1.57 12.12 11.64
CA SER A 102 -1.70 12.30 13.09
C SER A 102 -3.07 12.90 13.46
N PRO A 103 -3.54 12.77 14.71
CA PRO A 103 -4.80 13.36 15.15
C PRO A 103 -4.82 14.88 14.96
N ASP A 104 -3.69 15.54 15.21
CA ASP A 104 -3.51 16.97 14.96
C ASP A 104 -3.67 17.33 13.48
N ASN A 105 -3.13 16.54 12.56
CA ASN A 105 -3.30 16.79 11.13
C ASN A 105 -4.72 16.49 10.67
N LEU A 106 -5.34 15.41 11.15
CA LEU A 106 -6.69 15.03 10.78
C LEU A 106 -7.72 16.06 11.27
N SER A 107 -7.58 16.54 12.51
CA SER A 107 -8.44 17.60 13.04
C SER A 107 -8.30 18.94 12.29
N ARG A 108 -7.11 19.23 11.76
CA ARG A 108 -6.85 20.45 10.96
C ARG A 108 -7.37 20.35 9.53
N TRP A 109 -7.14 19.24 8.85
CA TRP A 109 -7.29 19.13 7.39
C TRP A 109 -8.46 18.25 6.95
N ALA A 110 -9.04 17.43 7.82
CA ALA A 110 -10.18 16.55 7.55
C ALA A 110 -11.33 16.82 8.54
N LYS A 111 -11.57 18.10 8.85
CA LYS A 111 -12.56 18.51 9.85
C LYS A 111 -13.96 18.04 9.45
N GLY A 112 -14.62 17.33 10.36
CA GLY A 112 -15.96 16.78 10.14
C GLY A 112 -15.99 15.40 9.49
N VAL A 113 -14.84 14.85 9.09
CA VAL A 113 -14.74 13.48 8.56
C VAL A 113 -14.53 12.48 9.70
N ASN A 114 -15.28 11.38 9.68
CA ASN A 114 -15.07 10.27 10.60
C ASN A 114 -13.90 9.41 10.12
N VAL A 115 -12.68 9.73 10.56
CA VAL A 115 -11.44 9.12 10.07
C VAL A 115 -10.64 8.47 11.20
N THR A 116 -10.24 7.22 10.96
CA THR A 116 -9.41 6.42 11.86
C THR A 116 -8.07 6.10 11.21
N ASN A 117 -6.98 6.35 11.94
CA ASN A 117 -5.64 5.87 11.61
C ASN A 117 -5.38 4.53 12.30
N VAL A 118 -5.40 3.43 11.53
CA VAL A 118 -5.48 2.07 12.10
C VAL A 118 -4.21 1.67 12.87
N ALA A 119 -3.04 2.23 12.53
CA ALA A 119 -1.83 1.98 13.33
C ALA A 119 -1.80 2.71 14.67
N GLN A 120 -2.70 3.67 14.92
CA GLN A 120 -2.85 4.27 16.25
C GLN A 120 -3.72 3.40 17.16
N GLU A 121 -4.70 2.67 16.59
CA GLU A 121 -5.50 1.70 17.34
C GLU A 121 -4.69 0.45 17.70
N GLU A 122 -3.80 -0.01 16.81
CA GLU A 122 -3.07 -1.28 17.00
C GLU A 122 -1.59 -1.21 16.57
N ALA A 123 -0.84 -0.24 17.10
CA ALA A 123 0.55 0.04 16.70
C ALA A 123 1.45 -1.20 16.59
N GLY A 124 1.31 -2.19 17.49
CA GLY A 124 2.08 -3.44 17.48
C GLY A 124 1.81 -4.38 16.29
N LYS A 125 0.66 -4.29 15.63
CA LYS A 125 0.28 -5.16 14.50
C LYS A 125 0.70 -4.63 13.13
N TYR A 126 1.09 -3.35 13.05
CA TYR A 126 1.40 -2.65 11.79
C TYR A 126 2.87 -2.22 11.67
N LEU A 127 3.73 -2.71 12.57
CA LEU A 127 5.17 -2.53 12.45
C LEU A 127 5.70 -3.26 11.20
N ARG A 128 6.60 -2.61 10.46
CA ARG A 128 7.18 -3.20 9.24
C ARG A 128 8.26 -4.22 9.62
N GLY A 129 8.07 -5.49 9.24
CA GLY A 129 9.08 -6.53 9.40
C GLY A 129 9.45 -6.86 10.85
N VAL A 130 8.49 -6.70 11.77
CA VAL A 130 8.52 -7.23 13.15
C VAL A 130 7.07 -7.53 13.57
N GLY A 131 6.85 -8.46 14.51
CA GLY A 131 5.51 -8.83 14.98
C GLY A 131 4.72 -9.69 13.98
N PRO A 132 3.37 -9.62 13.94
CA PRO A 132 2.54 -10.44 13.04
C PRO A 132 2.56 -10.00 11.57
N SER A 133 3.17 -8.85 11.28
CA SER A 133 3.35 -8.35 9.91
C SER A 133 4.41 -9.17 9.17
N PRO A 134 4.20 -9.54 7.90
CA PRO A 134 5.19 -10.30 7.13
C PRO A 134 6.57 -9.62 7.15
N MET A 135 7.62 -10.44 7.24
CA MET A 135 9.04 -10.04 7.21
C MET A 135 9.48 -9.54 5.83
N ALA A 136 8.81 -8.51 5.30
CA ALA A 136 9.08 -7.93 3.99
C ALA A 136 9.05 -6.39 4.07
N LYS A 137 10.22 -5.77 3.86
CA LYS A 137 10.39 -4.32 3.71
C LYS A 137 10.79 -4.01 2.28
N GLY A 138 10.26 -2.92 1.71
CA GLY A 138 10.59 -2.53 0.33
C GLY A 138 12.09 -2.35 0.09
N GLU A 139 12.86 -2.00 1.10
CA GLU A 139 14.32 -1.97 1.03
C GLU A 139 14.94 -3.36 0.85
N TRP A 140 14.51 -4.35 1.61
CA TRP A 140 14.99 -5.73 1.49
C TRP A 140 14.65 -6.33 0.12
N VAL A 141 13.44 -6.05 -0.39
CA VAL A 141 13.05 -6.53 -1.72
C VAL A 141 13.88 -5.88 -2.81
N ARG A 142 14.12 -4.55 -2.74
CA ARG A 142 15.02 -3.89 -3.70
C ARG A 142 16.44 -4.44 -3.64
N LYS A 143 16.97 -4.67 -2.44
CA LYS A 143 18.30 -5.28 -2.25
C LYS A 143 18.37 -6.69 -2.85
N SER A 144 17.31 -7.50 -2.73
CA SER A 144 17.27 -8.82 -3.38
C SER A 144 17.31 -8.74 -4.91
N ILE A 145 16.67 -7.73 -5.51
CA ILE A 145 16.71 -7.48 -6.95
C ILE A 145 18.12 -7.05 -7.37
N GLU A 146 18.70 -6.07 -6.67
CA GLU A 146 20.06 -5.57 -6.92
C GLU A 146 21.10 -6.70 -6.84
N ASN A 147 20.97 -7.58 -5.84
CA ASN A 147 21.86 -8.73 -5.65
C ASN A 147 21.56 -9.93 -6.58
N ARG A 148 20.55 -9.84 -7.46
CA ARG A 148 20.05 -10.94 -8.29
C ARG A 148 19.66 -12.19 -7.49
N ASP A 149 19.25 -11.99 -6.24
CA ASP A 149 18.80 -13.05 -5.34
C ASP A 149 17.31 -13.34 -5.55
N PHE A 150 17.04 -14.23 -6.50
CA PHE A 150 15.68 -14.63 -6.84
C PHE A 150 14.94 -15.34 -5.69
N ALA A 151 15.65 -16.12 -4.86
CA ALA A 151 15.04 -16.85 -3.77
C ALA A 151 14.47 -15.88 -2.73
N SER A 152 15.30 -14.94 -2.25
CA SER A 152 14.85 -13.90 -1.33
C SER A 152 13.76 -13.02 -1.93
N PHE A 153 13.89 -12.63 -3.21
CA PHE A 153 12.85 -11.85 -3.89
C PHE A 153 11.49 -12.57 -3.84
N LYS A 154 11.45 -13.86 -4.21
CA LYS A 154 10.25 -14.68 -4.19
C LYS A 154 9.68 -14.84 -2.78
N ASP A 155 10.53 -14.95 -1.77
CA ASP A 155 10.08 -15.10 -0.38
C ASP A 155 9.41 -13.85 0.17
N TYR A 156 9.82 -12.66 -0.29
CA TYR A 156 9.17 -11.40 0.07
C TYR A 156 7.84 -11.16 -0.64
N LEU A 157 7.46 -11.97 -1.64
CA LEU A 157 6.20 -11.80 -2.35
C LEU A 157 5.00 -12.38 -1.58
N PRO A 158 3.81 -11.79 -1.72
CA PRO A 158 2.58 -12.42 -1.23
C PRO A 158 2.33 -13.74 -1.97
N MET A 159 1.62 -14.67 -1.33
CA MET A 159 1.40 -16.02 -1.83
C MET A 159 0.91 -16.07 -3.26
N PHE A 160 -0.05 -15.21 -3.65
CA PHE A 160 -0.60 -15.18 -5.00
C PHE A 160 0.41 -14.70 -6.07
N LEU A 161 1.45 -13.96 -5.70
CA LEU A 161 2.52 -13.53 -6.63
C LEU A 161 3.69 -14.51 -6.71
N LYS A 162 3.84 -15.44 -5.75
CA LYS A 162 4.95 -16.40 -5.75
C LYS A 162 5.02 -17.27 -7.03
N PRO A 163 3.90 -17.74 -7.62
CA PRO A 163 3.92 -18.43 -8.91
C PRO A 163 4.41 -17.54 -10.06
N PHE A 164 4.18 -16.22 -9.98
CA PHE A 164 4.58 -15.24 -10.99
C PHE A 164 5.94 -14.59 -10.71
N ALA A 165 6.67 -15.03 -9.67
CA ALA A 165 7.86 -14.35 -9.18
C ALA A 165 8.92 -14.10 -10.28
N LYS A 166 9.16 -15.09 -11.15
CA LYS A 166 10.15 -14.94 -12.24
C LYS A 166 9.69 -13.89 -13.26
N ARG A 167 8.42 -13.93 -13.67
CA ARG A 167 7.82 -12.95 -14.59
C ARG A 167 7.83 -11.56 -13.98
N TYR A 168 7.45 -11.44 -12.71
CA TYR A 168 7.48 -10.18 -11.97
C TYR A 168 8.91 -9.61 -11.98
N LEU A 169 9.91 -10.39 -11.57
CA LEU A 169 11.29 -9.93 -11.57
C LEU A 169 11.75 -9.49 -12.96
N ASN A 170 11.43 -10.27 -14.00
CA ASN A 170 11.78 -9.93 -15.38
C ASN A 170 11.17 -8.60 -15.82
N ILE A 171 9.90 -8.32 -15.50
CA ILE A 171 9.27 -7.03 -15.81
C ILE A 171 10.00 -5.90 -15.08
N LEU A 172 10.37 -6.09 -13.81
CA LEU A 172 11.03 -5.05 -13.03
C LEU A 172 12.41 -4.65 -13.56
N VAL A 173 13.15 -5.60 -14.15
CA VAL A 173 14.54 -5.40 -14.61
C VAL A 173 14.67 -5.25 -16.13
N ALA A 174 13.54 -5.24 -16.85
CA ALA A 174 13.47 -5.00 -18.30
C ALA A 174 13.76 -3.55 -18.67
#